data_AF-A0A7Y4RTQ4-F1
#
_entry.id   AF-A0A7Y4RTQ4-F1
#
_cell.length_a   1.000
_cell.length_b   1.000
_cell.length_c   1.000
_cell.angle_alpha   90.00
_cell.angle_beta   90.00
_cell.angle_gamma   90.00
#
_symmetry.space_group_name_H-M   'P 1'
#
loop_
_entity.id
_entity.type
_entity.pdbx_description
1 polymer ?
#
loop_
_entity_poly.entity_id
_entity_poly.type
_entity_poly.pdbx_seq_one_letter_code
_entity_poly.pdbx_strand_id
1 'polypeptide(L)'
;MNLVNDDLKNINFQFLMVVRECARHHPMDAIWKFNLDAAEIEKISCLSLEDLKELAECGRAVFTILPVTAIPSTTPPNILAALLPVTTHT
;
A
#
# COMPACT_ATOMS: atom_id res chain seq x y z
N MET A 1 12.87 -20.30 -2.00
CA MET A 1 12.31 -19.16 -2.74
C MET A 1 10.85 -19.07 -2.37
N ASN A 2 10.44 -18.00 -1.70
CA ASN A 2 9.05 -17.83 -1.25
C ASN A 2 8.38 -16.87 -2.23
N LEU A 3 7.62 -17.43 -3.17
CA LEU A 3 6.95 -16.68 -4.25
C LEU A 3 6.15 -15.49 -3.71
N VAL A 4 5.50 -15.65 -2.56
CA VAL A 4 4.71 -14.58 -1.91
C VAL A 4 5.60 -13.43 -1.47
N ASN A 5 6.81 -13.69 -0.96
CA ASN A 5 7.74 -12.64 -0.61
C ASN A 5 8.25 -11.90 -1.85
N ASP A 6 8.51 -12.62 -2.94
CA ASP A 6 8.97 -12.01 -4.19
C ASP A 6 7.86 -11.13 -4.81
N ASP A 7 6.62 -11.59 -4.77
CA ASP A 7 5.45 -10.81 -5.19
C ASP A 7 5.24 -9.58 -4.29
N LEU A 8 5.37 -9.73 -2.97
CA LEU A 8 5.26 -8.62 -2.02
C LEU A 8 6.32 -7.55 -2.27
N LYS A 9 7.56 -7.94 -2.55
CA LYS A 9 8.63 -7.00 -2.92
C LYS A 9 8.27 -6.19 -4.16
N ASN A 10 7.77 -6.86 -5.19
CA ASN A 10 7.37 -6.19 -6.43
C ASN A 10 6.22 -5.20 -6.20
N ILE A 11 5.19 -5.62 -5.45
CA ILE A 11 4.04 -4.75 -5.13
C ILE A 11 4.48 -3.57 -4.27
N ASN A 12 5.28 -3.80 -3.23
CA ASN A 12 5.81 -2.75 -2.36
C ASN A 12 6.61 -1.74 -3.17
N PHE A 13 7.49 -2.20 -4.07
CA PHE A 13 8.31 -1.33 -4.89
C PHE A 13 7.47 -0.45 -5.82
N GLN A 14 6.52 -1.06 -6.53
CA GLN A 14 5.61 -0.33 -7.42
C GLN A 14 4.76 0.68 -6.65
N PHE A 15 4.23 0.30 -5.48
CA PHE A 15 3.46 1.19 -4.62
C PHE A 15 4.32 2.39 -4.19
N LEU A 16 5.52 2.16 -3.65
CA LEU A 16 6.42 3.22 -3.21
C LEU A 16 6.81 4.16 -4.35
N MET A 17 7.00 3.64 -5.57
CA MET A 17 7.25 4.48 -6.75
C MET A 17 6.08 5.44 -7.02
N VAL A 18 4.85 4.93 -7.01
CA VAL A 18 3.64 5.74 -7.23
C VAL A 18 3.50 6.81 -6.15
N VAL A 19 3.71 6.44 -4.88
CA VAL A 19 3.63 7.38 -3.76
C VAL A 19 4.68 8.48 -3.90
N ARG A 20 5.92 8.14 -4.22
CA ARG A 20 7.00 9.11 -4.43
C ARG A 20 6.67 10.09 -5.57
N GLU A 21 6.26 9.59 -6.73
CA GLU A 21 5.96 10.46 -7.87
C GLU A 21 4.75 11.35 -7.60
N CYS A 22 3.76 10.85 -6.85
CA CYS A 22 2.64 11.67 -6.38
C CYS A 22 3.13 12.74 -5.39
N ALA A 23 4.02 12.41 -4.45
CA ALA A 23 4.56 13.36 -3.49
C ALA A 23 5.36 14.49 -4.19
N ARG A 24 6.10 14.18 -5.25
CA ARG A 24 6.88 15.16 -6.04
C ARG A 24 6.02 16.14 -6.82
N HIS A 25 4.99 15.63 -7.50
CA HIS A 25 4.25 16.41 -8.49
C HIS A 25 2.89 16.91 -7.97
N HIS A 26 2.31 16.22 -6.99
CA HIS A 26 0.97 16.45 -6.46
C HIS A 26 0.94 16.22 -4.93
N PRO A 27 1.66 17.03 -4.12
CA PRO A 27 1.78 16.80 -2.69
C PRO A 27 0.43 16.81 -1.96
N MET A 28 -0.51 17.67 -2.35
CA MET A 28 -1.86 17.68 -1.78
C MET A 28 -2.60 16.36 -2.03
N ASP A 29 -2.51 15.80 -3.24
CA ASP A 29 -3.08 14.49 -3.56
C ASP A 29 -2.43 13.38 -2.74
N ALA A 30 -1.12 13.47 -2.48
CA ALA A 30 -0.40 12.49 -1.70
C ALA A 30 -0.91 12.42 -0.24
N ILE A 31 -1.22 13.58 0.36
CA ILE A 31 -1.88 13.65 1.68
C ILE A 31 -3.19 12.88 1.66
N TRP A 32 -4.08 13.17 0.70
CA TRP A 32 -5.42 12.58 0.68
C TRP A 32 -5.46 11.10 0.25
N LYS A 33 -4.61 10.71 -0.72
CA LYS A 33 -4.63 9.36 -1.31
C LYS A 33 -3.80 8.36 -0.52
N PHE A 34 -2.69 8.80 0.05
CA PHE A 34 -1.73 7.92 0.74
C PHE A 34 -1.63 8.22 2.23
N ASN A 35 -2.41 9.18 2.74
CA ASN A 35 -2.45 9.57 4.15
C ASN A 35 -1.06 9.95 4.69
N LEU A 36 -0.29 10.68 3.88
CA LEU A 36 1.03 11.18 4.26
C LEU A 36 0.94 12.55 4.91
N ASP A 37 1.79 12.81 5.89
CA ASP A 37 2.03 14.16 6.39
C ASP A 37 3.09 14.93 5.57
N ALA A 38 3.28 16.21 5.91
CA ALA A 38 4.21 17.08 5.19
C ALA A 38 5.68 16.61 5.28
N ALA A 39 6.10 16.07 6.41
CA ALA A 39 7.46 15.59 6.61
C ALA A 39 7.70 14.27 5.85
N GLU A 40 6.69 13.40 5.81
CA GLU A 40 6.70 12.17 5.02
C GLU A 40 6.75 12.45 3.52
N ILE A 41 6.03 13.47 3.05
CA ILE A 41 6.07 13.94 1.65
C ILE A 41 7.48 14.41 1.28
N GLU A 42 8.09 15.26 2.10
CA GLU A 42 9.45 15.75 1.87
C GLU A 42 10.43 14.58 1.81
N LYS A 43 10.36 13.67 2.78
CA LYS A 43 11.20 12.49 2.85
C LYS A 43 11.04 11.58 1.64
N ILE A 44 9.82 11.15 1.32
CA ILE A 44 9.59 10.16 0.25
C ILE A 44 9.91 10.75 -1.12
N SER A 45 9.65 12.04 -1.34
CA SER A 45 9.96 12.72 -2.60
C SER A 45 11.46 12.74 -2.92
N CYS A 46 12.32 12.67 -1.91
CA CYS A 46 13.78 12.69 -2.07
C CYS A 46 14.40 11.30 -2.28
N LEU A 47 13.64 10.20 -2.08
CA LEU A 47 14.18 8.85 -2.17
C LEU A 47 14.57 8.47 -3.61
N SER A 48 15.75 7.87 -3.73
CA SER A 48 16.22 7.27 -4.98
C SER A 48 15.45 5.99 -5.30
N LEU A 49 15.60 5.46 -6.52
CA LEU A 49 15.04 4.15 -6.85
C LEU A 49 15.65 3.03 -6.02
N GLU A 50 16.91 3.16 -5.62
CA GLU A 50 17.58 2.12 -4.84
C GLU A 50 17.07 2.09 -3.40
N ASP A 51 16.84 3.26 -2.79
CA ASP A 51 16.21 3.36 -1.46
C ASP A 51 14.81 2.72 -1.48
N LEU A 52 14.03 2.94 -2.55
CA LEU A 52 12.71 2.34 -2.67
C LEU A 52 12.77 0.81 -2.81
N LYS A 53 13.77 0.27 -3.51
CA LYS A 53 13.97 -1.19 -3.59
C LYS A 53 14.31 -1.77 -2.22
N GLU A 54 15.21 -1.12 -1.49
CA GLU A 54 15.59 -1.56 -0.14
C GLU A 54 14.38 -1.54 0.81
N LEU A 55 13.55 -0.49 0.76
CA LEU A 55 12.32 -0.43 1.54
C LEU A 55 11.31 -1.51 1.12
N ALA A 56 11.26 -1.87 -0.16
CA ALA A 56 10.35 -2.89 -0.66
C ALA A 56 10.71 -4.32 -0.22
N GLU A 57 11.98 -4.56 0.16
CA GLU A 57 12.47 -5.85 0.68
C GLU A 57 11.89 -6.23 2.04
N CYS A 58 11.18 -5.32 2.71
CA CYS A 58 10.40 -5.64 3.89
C CYS A 58 9.36 -6.70 3.52
N GLY A 59 9.49 -7.92 4.06
CA GLY A 59 8.57 -9.06 3.82
C GLY A 59 7.16 -8.87 4.39
N ARG A 60 6.68 -7.63 4.44
CA ARG A 60 5.36 -7.18 4.87
C ARG A 60 4.84 -6.18 3.85
N ALA A 61 3.53 -6.07 3.70
CA ALA A 61 2.94 -5.03 2.86
C ALA A 61 3.23 -3.64 3.46
N VAL A 62 3.75 -2.72 2.64
CA VAL A 62 4.03 -1.32 3.05
C VAL A 62 2.79 -0.42 2.96
N PHE A 63 1.64 -0.98 2.58
CA PHE A 63 0.38 -0.27 2.40
C PHE A 63 -0.73 -0.92 3.22
N THR A 64 -1.72 -0.12 3.59
CA THR A 64 -2.92 -0.61 4.29
C THR A 64 -4.08 -0.67 3.32
N ILE A 65 -4.75 -1.82 3.24
CA ILE A 65 -6.02 -1.94 2.55
C ILE A 65 -7.09 -1.50 3.54
N LEU A 66 -7.81 -0.42 3.22
CA LEU A 66 -8.92 0.02 4.04
C LEU A 66 -9.97 -1.11 4.14
N PRO A 67 -10.46 -1.42 5.35
CA PRO A 67 -11.49 -2.43 5.51
C PRO A 67 -12.73 -2.02 4.70
N VAL A 68 -13.31 -2.97 3.98
CA VAL A 68 -14.54 -2.76 3.23
C VAL A 68 -15.68 -2.61 4.25
N THR A 69 -16.01 -1.37 4.61
CA THR A 69 -17.03 -1.05 5.62
C THR A 69 -18.46 -1.06 5.07
N ALA A 70 -18.61 -0.92 3.76
CA ALA A 70 -19.89 -1.03 3.08
C ALA A 70 -19.85 -2.20 2.11
N ILE A 71 -20.69 -3.21 2.35
CA ILE A 71 -20.87 -4.34 1.44
C ILE A 71 -21.77 -3.87 0.29
N PRO A 72 -21.28 -3.80 -0.96
CA PRO A 72 -22.17 -3.58 -2.09
C PRO A 72 -23.10 -4.78 -2.20
N SER A 73 -24.42 -4.56 -2.21
CA SER A 73 -25.45 -5.61 -2.26
C SER A 73 -25.38 -6.49 -3.52
N THR A 74 -24.51 -6.14 -4.48
CA THR A 74 -24.29 -6.82 -5.76
C THR A 74 -23.03 -7.70 -5.77
N THR A 75 -22.30 -7.78 -4.65
CA THR A 75 -21.02 -8.51 -4.61
C THR A 75 -21.26 -10.02 -4.44
N PRO A 76 -20.70 -10.87 -5.32
CA PRO A 76 -20.78 -12.32 -5.18
C PRO A 76 -20.29 -12.82 -3.81
N PRO A 77 -20.96 -13.80 -3.17
CA PRO A 77 -20.65 -14.27 -1.81
C PRO A 77 -19.21 -14.79 -1.63
N ASN A 78 -18.60 -15.31 -2.70
CA ASN A 78 -17.21 -15.79 -2.69
C ASN A 78 -16.19 -14.65 -2.59
N ILE A 79 -16.47 -13.50 -3.22
CA ILE A 79 -15.63 -12.30 -3.11
C ILE A 79 -15.83 -11.67 -1.73
N LEU A 80 -17.06 -11.70 -1.21
CA LEU A 80 -17.37 -11.24 0.14
C LEU A 80 -16.55 -12.00 1.20
N ALA A 81 -16.50 -13.34 1.13
CA ALA A 81 -15.74 -14.14 2.10
C ALA A 81 -14.23 -13.83 2.11
N ALA A 82 -13.66 -13.39 0.99
CA ALA A 82 -12.25 -13.03 0.88
C ALA A 82 -11.92 -11.62 1.43
N LEU A 83 -12.92 -10.75 1.52
CA LEU A 83 -12.78 -9.36 1.97
C LEU A 83 -13.16 -9.14 3.43
N LEU A 84 -13.85 -10.11 4.05
CA LEU A 84 -14.17 -10.05 5.47
C LEU A 84 -12.87 -10.16 6.30
N PRO A 85 -12.65 -9.27 7.28
CA PRO A 85 -11.54 -9.41 8.20
C PRO A 85 -11.65 -10.76 8.91
N VAL A 86 -10.53 -11.50 8.96
CA VAL A 86 -10.46 -12.74 9.75
C VAL A 86 -10.70 -12.37 11.20
N THR A 87 -11.91 -12.61 11.70
CA THR A 87 -12.22 -12.46 13.12
C THR A 87 -11.46 -13.54 13.86
N THR A 88 -10.31 -13.18 14.44
CA THR A 88 -9.64 -14.02 15.43
C THR A 88 -10.56 -14.08 16.64
N HIS A 89 -11.27 -15.20 16.81
CA HIS A 89 -11.94 -15.51 18.06
C HIS A 89 -10.85 -15.67 19.14
N THR A 90 -10.71 -14.67 20.00
CA THR A 90 -10.03 -14.79 21.30
C THR A 90 -10.94 -15.48 22.30
#